data_AF-A0A485BBH1-F1
#
_entry.id   AF-A0A485BBH1-F1
#
_cell.length_a   1.000
_cell.length_b   1.000
_cell.length_c   1.000
_cell.angle_alpha   90.00
_cell.angle_beta   90.00
_cell.angle_gamma   90.00
#
_symmetry.space_group_name_H-M   'P 1'
#
loop_
_entity.id
_entity.type
_entity.pdbx_description
1 polymer ?
#
loop_
_entity_poly.entity_id
_entity_poly.type
_entity_poly.pdbx_seq_one_letter_code
_entity_poly.pdbx_strand_id
1 'polypeptide(L)'
;MKRLTTLALLAGMFSIPVLHGEEAPADRSAPLNFPLPGATTGGVPADESASTTGADPSATPEVPVIPEPSAASGSSTASTPTTAEPAAADPATSLPVMPPPTNTAMPDVAPLTAVVGGSLNLAQMGMPDGIILSGGQQQGGAGFTLPSDQVVTHAELMLDVQVSPDMAARNATLQLMLNGQPLGTVPLGTDGADISHYQLDIPAALMVSSNNLSFKVNDGDNMQCQLNTHDTSGVTILPASRFNWESQPLNLSNDLSHFPRPFFDSMQMTPADIAVAYPEKSGADIFSAAALLSSWLGIQADYRGIAFSALRDRLPERHGIIIGHPGDQVGGLTLPQTDKPLLQIVDNPGNPTYKLLLIVGQNDAALRAAAWRLTRGNIAPQTASLSVDPQAIPIGKPYDAPRWIPTDRPVKISELLRKDQSMTVNGVWHEPLRVAFRAAPDLYLWDGETIPLQIGYRFPSENWINEEQSLLSVTLNNTFLHNLPLNKQGPLEKLWRYLGGDVRQERFTIPLAPYLIYGDNQLSLYFNVVPKQNAPCSVVLNNNIKSRITG
;
A
#
# COMPACT_ATOMS: atom_id res chain seq x y z
N MET A 1 -35.02 -60.39 32.92
CA MET A 1 -34.36 -61.70 33.07
C MET A 1 -32.89 -61.47 33.43
N LYS A 2 -32.39 -62.30 34.36
CA LYS A 2 -31.03 -62.51 34.93
C LYS A 2 -29.86 -61.80 34.24
N ARG A 3 -29.13 -60.91 34.93
CA ARG A 3 -27.95 -61.15 35.84
C ARG A 3 -26.70 -61.64 35.11
N LEU A 4 -25.61 -60.86 35.21
CA LEU A 4 -24.34 -61.35 35.76
C LEU A 4 -23.42 -60.18 36.17
N THR A 5 -22.92 -60.29 37.41
CA THR A 5 -22.06 -59.38 38.18
C THR A 5 -20.82 -60.16 38.59
N THR A 6 -19.63 -59.57 38.47
CA THR A 6 -18.38 -59.82 39.24
C THR A 6 -17.34 -58.84 38.71
N LEU A 7 -17.02 -57.71 39.37
CA LEU A 7 -16.20 -57.47 40.57
C LEU A 7 -14.72 -57.87 40.41
N ALA A 8 -13.84 -56.87 40.27
CA ALA A 8 -12.45 -56.92 40.72
C ALA A 8 -11.96 -55.49 41.01
N LEU A 9 -11.70 -55.26 42.30
CA LEU A 9 -11.22 -54.04 42.93
C LEU A 9 -9.69 -54.16 43.02
N LEU A 10 -8.92 -53.16 42.56
CA LEU A 10 -7.53 -53.01 42.98
C LEU A 10 -7.22 -51.54 43.27
N ALA A 11 -7.04 -51.27 44.56
CA ALA A 11 -6.55 -50.03 45.09
C ALA A 11 -5.04 -49.93 44.85
N GLY A 12 -4.60 -48.86 44.18
CA GLY A 12 -3.21 -48.46 44.09
C GLY A 12 -3.06 -47.06 44.67
N MET A 13 -2.77 -46.99 45.98
CA MET A 13 -2.26 -45.78 46.62
C MET A 13 -0.84 -45.52 46.09
N PHE A 14 -0.62 -44.38 45.44
CA PHE A 14 0.72 -43.82 45.32
C PHE A 14 0.72 -42.38 45.82
N SER A 15 1.54 -42.21 46.85
CA SER A 15 1.77 -41.02 47.64
C SER A 15 2.28 -39.85 46.80
N ILE A 16 1.70 -38.68 47.06
CA ILE A 16 2.17 -37.37 46.63
C ILE A 16 3.45 -37.03 47.39
N PRO A 17 4.58 -36.69 46.75
CA PRO A 17 5.59 -35.88 47.41
C PRO A 17 5.20 -34.41 47.28
N VAL A 18 4.90 -33.79 48.42
CA VAL A 18 4.91 -32.34 48.57
C VAL A 18 6.37 -31.91 48.50
N LEU A 19 6.74 -31.17 47.45
CA LEU A 19 7.96 -30.37 47.42
C LEU A 19 7.55 -28.91 47.23
N HIS A 20 7.57 -28.18 48.34
CA HIS A 20 7.75 -26.74 48.34
C HIS A 20 9.13 -26.43 47.74
N GLY A 21 9.16 -25.55 46.75
CA GLY A 21 10.36 -24.98 46.18
C GLY A 21 10.05 -23.62 45.59
N GLU A 22 10.34 -22.59 46.38
CA GLU A 22 10.68 -21.21 46.02
C GLU A 22 9.94 -20.55 44.84
N GLU A 23 9.06 -19.60 45.20
CA GLU A 23 8.50 -18.59 44.29
C GLU A 23 9.62 -17.61 43.87
N ALA A 24 10.15 -17.80 42.66
CA ALA A 24 10.99 -16.80 42.00
C ALA A 24 10.08 -15.83 41.21
N PRO A 25 10.29 -14.51 41.30
CA PRO A 25 9.47 -13.54 40.58
C PRO A 25 9.65 -13.74 39.08
N ALA A 26 8.54 -13.64 38.34
CA ALA A 26 8.51 -13.71 36.89
C ALA A 26 9.43 -12.65 36.27
N ASP A 27 10.62 -13.09 35.86
CA ASP A 27 11.50 -12.29 35.02
C ASP A 27 10.84 -12.17 33.65
N ARG A 28 10.55 -10.93 33.25
CA ARG A 28 10.00 -10.59 31.95
C ARG A 28 10.92 -11.16 30.87
N SER A 29 10.44 -12.16 30.15
CA SER A 29 11.07 -12.60 28.90
C SER A 29 11.22 -11.40 27.98
N ALA A 30 12.47 -11.04 27.71
CA ALA A 30 12.87 -9.89 26.93
C ALA A 30 12.29 -9.95 25.50
N PRO A 31 11.89 -8.81 24.90
CA PRO A 31 11.58 -8.76 23.49
C PRO A 31 12.84 -9.09 22.67
N LEU A 32 12.72 -9.98 21.68
CA LEU A 32 13.78 -10.26 20.72
C LEU A 32 14.03 -8.99 19.90
N ASN A 33 15.11 -8.29 20.24
CA ASN A 33 15.55 -7.07 19.59
C ASN A 33 16.69 -7.43 18.62
N PHE A 34 16.59 -7.04 17.35
CA PHE A 34 17.65 -7.23 16.37
C PHE A 34 18.87 -6.34 16.73
N PRO A 35 20.12 -6.86 16.71
CA PRO A 35 21.28 -6.12 17.19
C PRO A 35 21.78 -5.09 16.16
N LEU A 36 21.79 -3.81 16.54
CA LEU A 36 22.56 -2.74 15.92
C LEU A 36 24.00 -2.75 16.50
N PRO A 37 25.07 -2.77 15.70
CA PRO A 37 26.43 -2.65 16.22
C PRO A 37 26.99 -1.23 16.08
N GLY A 38 27.36 -0.63 17.22
CA GLY A 38 28.17 0.58 17.29
C GLY A 38 28.63 0.90 18.71
N ALA A 39 29.78 0.38 19.14
CA ALA A 39 30.59 0.92 20.24
C ALA A 39 32.05 0.40 20.21
N THR A 40 32.96 1.27 19.75
CA THR A 40 34.38 1.51 20.09
C THR A 40 35.33 0.34 20.44
N THR A 41 36.51 0.26 19.81
CA THR A 41 37.81 0.81 20.31
C THR A 41 39.01 0.42 19.41
N GLY A 42 39.75 1.43 18.91
CA GLY A 42 41.23 1.55 18.91
C GLY A 42 42.15 0.60 18.12
N GLY A 43 42.99 1.17 17.24
CA GLY A 43 44.34 0.65 16.95
C GLY A 43 44.83 0.71 15.49
N VAL A 44 45.55 1.79 15.13
CA VAL A 44 46.50 1.92 13.98
C VAL A 44 47.85 1.27 14.42
N PRO A 45 48.90 0.97 13.60
CA PRO A 45 49.23 1.61 12.32
C PRO A 45 50.01 0.84 11.21
N ALA A 46 50.08 1.53 10.05
CA ALA A 46 51.21 1.80 9.12
C ALA A 46 51.87 0.70 8.28
N ASP A 47 51.96 0.96 6.96
CA ASP A 47 53.16 1.22 6.10
C ASP A 47 52.89 0.71 4.67
N GLU A 48 53.50 1.14 3.57
CA GLU A 48 54.15 2.34 3.02
C GLU A 48 54.61 1.90 1.61
N SER A 49 54.66 2.82 0.63
CA SER A 49 55.56 2.77 -0.55
C SER A 49 55.29 1.74 -1.67
N ALA A 50 55.52 1.97 -2.97
CA ALA A 50 55.91 3.13 -3.78
C ALA A 50 55.88 2.72 -5.29
N SER A 51 55.77 3.72 -6.21
CA SER A 51 56.48 3.88 -7.52
C SER A 51 56.51 2.71 -8.57
N THR A 52 56.47 2.84 -9.91
CA THR A 52 56.89 3.89 -10.87
C THR A 52 56.58 3.43 -12.33
N THR A 53 56.14 4.36 -13.18
CA THR A 53 56.45 4.65 -14.61
C THR A 53 56.86 3.58 -15.66
N GLY A 54 56.29 3.71 -16.88
CA GLY A 54 56.88 3.27 -18.16
C GLY A 54 56.02 3.67 -19.38
N ALA A 55 56.63 4.24 -20.43
CA ALA A 55 55.99 4.97 -21.54
C ALA A 55 55.99 4.23 -22.92
N ASP A 56 54.91 4.42 -23.71
CA ASP A 56 54.66 4.65 -25.18
C ASP A 56 55.68 4.23 -26.29
N PRO A 57 55.40 4.30 -27.65
CA PRO A 57 54.20 4.75 -28.42
C PRO A 57 53.88 4.00 -29.77
N SER A 58 52.87 4.51 -30.53
CA SER A 58 52.66 4.53 -32.03
C SER A 58 51.33 3.89 -32.49
N ALA A 59 50.56 4.34 -33.50
CA ALA A 59 50.53 5.47 -34.44
C ALA A 59 49.14 5.53 -35.13
N THR A 60 48.74 6.71 -35.61
CA THR A 60 47.49 7.04 -36.38
C THR A 60 47.65 6.88 -37.90
N PRO A 61 46.55 6.88 -38.68
CA PRO A 61 46.36 7.98 -39.65
C PRO A 61 44.90 8.50 -39.87
N GLU A 62 44.87 9.66 -40.54
CA GLU A 62 43.83 10.69 -40.87
C GLU A 62 42.68 10.32 -41.86
N VAL A 63 41.40 10.78 -41.68
CA VAL A 63 40.65 12.01 -42.19
C VAL A 63 40.08 11.82 -43.64
N PRO A 64 38.80 12.19 -44.01
CA PRO A 64 38.34 13.59 -44.13
C PRO A 64 36.87 14.00 -43.90
N VAL A 65 36.72 15.30 -43.66
CA VAL A 65 35.51 16.12 -43.48
C VAL A 65 35.25 16.99 -44.73
N ILE A 66 33.99 17.26 -45.06
CA ILE A 66 33.54 18.33 -46.00
C ILE A 66 32.36 19.12 -45.35
N PRO A 67 32.22 20.44 -45.58
CA PRO A 67 31.39 21.37 -44.77
C PRO A 67 30.21 22.02 -45.53
N GLU A 68 29.59 23.04 -44.89
CA GLU A 68 28.70 24.16 -45.34
C GLU A 68 27.18 24.10 -45.00
N PRO A 69 26.43 25.24 -44.97
CA PRO A 69 26.79 26.67 -44.75
C PRO A 69 25.80 27.47 -43.84
N SER A 70 26.07 28.78 -43.78
CA SER A 70 25.57 29.89 -42.94
C SER A 70 24.30 30.63 -43.43
N ALA A 71 23.61 31.35 -42.52
CA ALA A 71 23.01 32.72 -42.63
C ALA A 71 21.93 32.90 -41.52
N ALA A 72 21.97 33.87 -40.58
CA ALA A 72 22.01 35.34 -40.60
C ALA A 72 20.61 36.03 -40.54
N SER A 73 20.54 37.07 -39.68
CA SER A 73 19.47 38.09 -39.45
C SER A 73 18.57 37.81 -38.23
N GLY A 74 18.30 38.74 -37.31
CA GLY A 74 18.59 40.17 -37.27
C GLY A 74 18.21 40.77 -35.89
N SER A 75 18.82 41.91 -35.61
CA SER A 75 18.84 42.70 -34.37
C SER A 75 17.50 43.31 -33.95
N SER A 76 17.34 43.64 -32.66
CA SER A 76 17.29 45.04 -32.18
C SER A 76 16.95 45.15 -30.69
N THR A 77 17.87 45.80 -29.98
CA THR A 77 17.83 46.38 -28.63
C THR A 77 16.83 47.54 -28.46
N ALA A 78 16.41 47.83 -27.23
CA ALA A 78 16.18 49.21 -26.79
C ALA A 78 16.26 49.38 -25.26
N SER A 79 17.00 50.41 -24.85
CA SER A 79 17.32 50.85 -23.49
C SER A 79 16.44 52.05 -23.09
N THR A 80 16.18 52.21 -21.79
CA THR A 80 15.80 53.48 -21.12
C THR A 80 17.00 54.46 -21.04
N PRO A 81 16.92 55.71 -20.50
CA PRO A 81 15.82 56.53 -19.96
C PRO A 81 15.84 58.02 -20.46
N THR A 82 14.91 58.88 -19.96
CA THR A 82 15.18 60.24 -19.38
C THR A 82 14.02 61.24 -19.58
N THR A 83 13.71 61.90 -18.46
CA THR A 83 12.80 63.02 -18.22
C THR A 83 13.31 64.36 -18.77
N ALA A 84 12.41 65.22 -19.28
CA ALA A 84 12.51 66.69 -19.16
C ALA A 84 11.16 67.40 -19.49
N GLU A 85 10.68 68.19 -18.53
CA GLU A 85 9.77 69.36 -18.62
C GLU A 85 10.47 70.52 -19.44
N PRO A 86 9.90 71.72 -19.79
CA PRO A 86 8.83 72.44 -19.11
C PRO A 86 7.92 73.44 -19.88
N ALA A 87 7.00 74.05 -19.11
CA ALA A 87 6.51 75.44 -19.15
C ALA A 87 4.96 75.49 -19.03
N ALA A 88 4.27 76.39 -18.32
CA ALA A 88 4.59 77.43 -17.34
C ALA A 88 3.24 78.13 -16.98
N ALA A 89 3.04 78.55 -15.70
CA ALA A 89 2.19 79.65 -15.14
C ALA A 89 0.78 79.92 -15.73
N ASP A 90 -0.31 80.25 -15.00
CA ASP A 90 -0.53 80.81 -13.66
C ASP A 90 -2.06 80.72 -13.32
N PRO A 91 -2.64 81.32 -12.25
CA PRO A 91 -3.58 80.64 -11.37
C PRO A 91 -5.03 81.16 -11.46
N ALA A 92 -5.97 80.40 -10.88
CA ALA A 92 -6.99 80.84 -9.92
C ALA A 92 -8.27 80.00 -9.98
N THR A 93 -8.87 79.88 -8.80
CA THR A 93 -10.29 79.62 -8.50
C THR A 93 -10.84 78.19 -8.58
N SER A 94 -11.66 77.93 -7.56
CA SER A 94 -12.09 76.68 -6.97
C SER A 94 -13.43 76.15 -7.49
N LEU A 95 -13.66 74.85 -7.18
CA LEU A 95 -14.90 74.04 -7.09
C LEU A 95 -15.20 73.14 -8.31
N PRO A 96 -15.87 71.97 -8.16
CA PRO A 96 -16.12 71.11 -7.00
C PRO A 96 -15.56 69.67 -7.15
N VAL A 97 -15.43 68.94 -6.03
CA VAL A 97 -14.98 67.53 -5.99
C VAL A 97 -16.02 66.61 -6.62
N MET A 98 -15.60 65.86 -7.64
CA MET A 98 -16.35 64.75 -8.23
C MET A 98 -16.15 63.49 -7.38
N PRO A 99 -17.20 62.71 -7.06
CA PRO A 99 -17.03 61.48 -6.28
C PRO A 99 -16.17 60.47 -7.06
N PRO A 100 -15.37 59.63 -6.37
CA PRO A 100 -14.48 58.68 -7.02
C PRO A 100 -15.28 57.64 -7.81
N PRO A 101 -14.74 57.11 -8.92
CA PRO A 101 -15.40 56.06 -9.68
C PRO A 101 -15.56 54.83 -8.80
N THR A 102 -16.79 54.36 -8.66
CA THR A 102 -17.09 53.03 -8.13
C THR A 102 -16.37 52.00 -8.99
N ASN A 103 -15.34 51.37 -8.42
CA ASN A 103 -14.78 50.13 -8.95
C ASN A 103 -15.88 49.06 -8.90
N THR A 104 -16.60 48.91 -10.00
CA THR A 104 -17.36 47.69 -10.25
C THR A 104 -16.33 46.59 -10.40
N ALA A 105 -16.09 45.85 -9.31
CA ALA A 105 -15.33 44.62 -9.37
C ALA A 105 -15.99 43.71 -10.41
N MET A 106 -15.28 43.44 -11.50
CA MET A 106 -15.59 42.28 -12.33
C MET A 106 -15.61 41.07 -11.40
N PRO A 107 -16.60 40.17 -11.49
CA PRO A 107 -16.54 38.93 -10.76
C PRO A 107 -15.27 38.21 -11.18
N ASP A 108 -14.43 37.92 -10.19
CA ASP A 108 -13.24 37.11 -10.32
C ASP A 108 -13.70 35.75 -10.88
N VAL A 109 -13.47 35.51 -12.16
CA VAL A 109 -13.71 34.19 -12.76
C VAL A 109 -12.55 33.32 -12.28
N ALA A 110 -12.71 32.78 -11.07
CA ALA A 110 -11.87 31.72 -10.57
C ALA A 110 -11.79 30.63 -11.65
N PRO A 111 -10.61 30.15 -12.02
CA PRO A 111 -10.50 29.09 -13.02
C PRO A 111 -11.31 27.89 -12.54
N LEU A 112 -12.31 27.49 -13.35
CA LEU A 112 -13.24 26.38 -13.09
C LEU A 112 -12.55 25.00 -13.04
N THR A 113 -11.24 24.94 -13.27
CA THR A 113 -10.46 23.71 -13.22
C THR A 113 -9.82 23.58 -11.84
N ALA A 114 -10.53 22.90 -10.93
CA ALA A 114 -10.00 22.58 -9.62
C ALA A 114 -8.73 21.72 -9.77
N VAL A 115 -7.57 22.21 -9.35
CA VAL A 115 -6.38 21.36 -9.20
C VAL A 115 -6.51 20.62 -7.88
N VAL A 116 -6.46 19.30 -7.92
CA VAL A 116 -6.53 18.43 -6.75
C VAL A 116 -5.15 17.80 -6.55
N GLY A 117 -4.54 18.10 -5.40
CA GLY A 117 -3.29 17.50 -4.98
C GLY A 117 -3.49 16.22 -4.18
N GLY A 118 -2.51 15.32 -4.24
CA GLY A 118 -2.42 14.13 -3.40
C GLY A 118 -0.99 13.82 -2.98
N SER A 119 -0.85 13.01 -1.92
CA SER A 119 0.44 12.56 -1.42
C SER A 119 0.32 11.13 -0.92
N LEU A 120 1.36 10.32 -1.18
CA LEU A 120 1.45 8.94 -0.74
C LEU A 120 2.88 8.65 -0.28
N ASN A 121 3.06 8.11 0.92
CA ASN A 121 4.37 7.66 1.37
C ASN A 121 4.59 6.15 1.14
N LEU A 122 5.85 5.70 1.23
CA LEU A 122 6.19 4.28 1.04
C LEU A 122 5.45 3.36 2.00
N ALA A 123 5.23 3.77 3.26
CA ALA A 123 4.44 2.99 4.21
C ALA A 123 3.01 2.73 3.70
N GLN A 124 2.36 3.74 3.13
CA GLN A 124 1.03 3.64 2.53
C GLN A 124 1.02 2.85 1.21
N MET A 125 2.15 2.80 0.49
CA MET A 125 2.35 1.90 -0.66
C MET A 125 2.56 0.43 -0.25
N GLY A 126 2.53 0.12 1.05
CA GLY A 126 2.69 -1.23 1.58
C GLY A 126 4.10 -1.55 2.11
N MET A 127 5.00 -0.56 2.19
CA MET A 127 6.37 -0.69 2.68
C MET A 127 6.55 -0.02 4.05
N PRO A 128 5.96 -0.56 5.15
CA PRO A 128 5.95 0.10 6.46
C PRO A 128 7.35 0.29 7.07
N ASP A 129 8.28 -0.61 6.74
CA ASP A 129 9.68 -0.58 7.18
C ASP A 129 10.59 0.11 6.14
N GLY A 130 10.02 0.63 5.06
CA GLY A 130 10.77 1.14 3.91
C GLY A 130 11.22 0.01 2.96
N ILE A 131 12.12 0.35 2.04
CA ILE A 131 12.71 -0.61 1.10
C ILE A 131 14.17 -0.81 1.48
N ILE A 132 14.52 -2.01 1.94
CA ILE A 132 15.87 -2.38 2.35
C ILE A 132 16.55 -3.12 1.20
N LEU A 133 17.70 -2.62 0.76
CA LEU A 133 18.55 -3.19 -0.29
C LEU A 133 19.88 -3.61 0.36
N SER A 134 19.94 -4.85 0.84
CA SER A 134 21.10 -5.45 1.51
C SER A 134 21.25 -6.95 1.14
N GLY A 135 22.30 -7.63 1.61
CA GLY A 135 22.43 -9.09 1.49
C GLY A 135 22.49 -9.65 0.05
N GLY A 136 22.81 -8.80 -0.93
CA GLY A 136 22.79 -9.15 -2.36
C GLY A 136 21.48 -8.80 -3.09
N GLN A 137 20.45 -8.32 -2.37
CA GLN A 137 19.29 -7.67 -2.97
C GLN A 137 19.67 -6.25 -3.41
N GLN A 138 20.06 -6.09 -4.68
CA GLN A 138 20.44 -4.80 -5.24
C GLN A 138 19.27 -4.01 -5.83
N GLN A 139 18.07 -4.60 -5.89
CA GLN A 139 16.88 -3.97 -6.45
C GLN A 139 15.66 -4.22 -5.59
N GLY A 140 14.77 -3.24 -5.53
CA GLY A 140 13.50 -3.30 -4.79
C GLY A 140 12.57 -2.20 -5.28
N GLY A 141 11.34 -2.16 -4.80
CA GLY A 141 10.37 -1.19 -5.28
C GLY A 141 9.03 -1.29 -4.60
N ALA A 142 8.17 -0.32 -4.89
CA ALA A 142 6.80 -0.26 -4.41
C ALA A 142 5.86 0.05 -5.57
N GLY A 143 4.74 -0.67 -5.60
CA GLY A 143 3.64 -0.35 -6.50
C GLY A 143 2.72 0.69 -5.87
N PHE A 144 2.20 1.62 -6.67
CA PHE A 144 1.18 2.55 -6.21
C PHE A 144 0.14 2.82 -7.28
N THR A 145 -1.08 3.10 -6.85
CA THR A 145 -2.21 3.38 -7.74
C THR A 145 -2.71 4.80 -7.56
N LEU A 146 -3.17 5.39 -8.65
CA LEU A 146 -3.75 6.73 -8.67
C LEU A 146 -5.25 6.67 -8.97
N PRO A 147 -6.03 7.64 -8.47
CA PRO A 147 -7.42 7.81 -8.87
C PRO A 147 -7.54 7.91 -10.39
N SER A 148 -8.54 7.23 -10.93
CA SER A 148 -8.74 7.09 -12.38
C SER A 148 -9.60 8.20 -13.01
N ASP A 149 -10.25 9.00 -12.18
CA ASP A 149 -11.10 10.13 -12.56
C ASP A 149 -10.32 11.44 -12.68
N GLN A 150 -8.99 11.35 -12.66
CA GLN A 150 -8.07 12.47 -12.60
C GLN A 150 -6.90 12.26 -13.55
N VAL A 151 -6.39 13.36 -14.11
CA VAL A 151 -5.19 13.37 -14.96
C VAL A 151 -4.10 14.11 -14.22
N VAL A 152 -2.98 13.44 -13.96
CA VAL A 152 -1.81 14.04 -13.31
C VAL A 152 -1.20 15.09 -14.24
N THR A 153 -0.97 16.28 -13.71
CA THR A 153 -0.35 17.41 -14.42
C THR A 153 1.07 17.67 -13.93
N HIS A 154 1.33 17.41 -12.64
CA HIS A 154 2.65 17.54 -12.03
C HIS A 154 2.83 16.43 -10.99
N ALA A 155 4.05 15.91 -10.84
CA ALA A 155 4.36 14.89 -9.87
C ALA A 155 5.81 15.01 -9.41
N GLU A 156 6.05 14.64 -8.16
CA GLU A 156 7.33 14.79 -7.49
C GLU A 156 7.57 13.62 -6.53
N LEU A 157 8.81 13.15 -6.48
CA LEU A 157 9.28 12.16 -5.53
C LEU A 157 10.28 12.78 -4.57
N MET A 158 9.91 12.82 -3.29
CA MET A 158 10.79 13.14 -2.17
C MET A 158 11.32 11.83 -1.58
N LEU A 159 12.63 11.62 -1.66
CA LEU A 159 13.29 10.39 -1.27
C LEU A 159 14.19 10.62 -0.05
N ASP A 160 13.95 9.86 1.01
CA ASP A 160 14.80 9.83 2.20
C ASP A 160 15.57 8.51 2.21
N VAL A 161 16.89 8.58 2.01
CA VAL A 161 17.76 7.40 1.87
C VAL A 161 18.76 7.34 3.00
N GLN A 162 18.73 6.24 3.74
CA GLN A 162 19.74 5.91 4.74
C GLN A 162 20.76 4.95 4.13
N VAL A 163 22.04 5.27 4.27
CA VAL A 163 23.15 4.49 3.69
C VAL A 163 24.07 4.03 4.80
N SER A 164 24.42 2.75 4.80
CA SER A 164 25.44 2.23 5.71
C SER A 164 26.83 2.84 5.45
N PRO A 165 27.68 2.99 6.48
CA PRO A 165 29.03 3.55 6.32
C PRO A 165 29.88 2.81 5.27
N ASP A 166 29.78 1.47 5.23
CA ASP A 166 30.50 0.64 4.26
C ASP A 166 30.07 0.91 2.81
N MET A 167 28.78 1.25 2.58
CA MET A 167 28.26 1.59 1.26
C MET A 167 28.60 3.03 0.87
N ALA A 168 28.57 3.97 1.81
CA ALA A 168 28.92 5.36 1.57
C ALA A 168 30.37 5.52 1.08
N ALA A 169 31.29 4.68 1.57
CA ALA A 169 32.69 4.69 1.14
C ALA A 169 32.92 4.23 -0.32
N ARG A 170 31.93 3.61 -0.96
CA ARG A 170 32.10 2.95 -2.27
C ARG A 170 31.71 3.82 -3.47
N ASN A 171 31.22 5.05 -3.25
CA ASN A 171 30.70 5.93 -4.30
C ASN A 171 29.61 5.27 -5.16
N ALA A 172 28.78 4.43 -4.54
CA ALA A 172 27.66 3.78 -5.22
C ALA A 172 26.61 4.81 -5.65
N THR A 173 25.78 4.45 -6.61
CA THR A 173 24.63 5.25 -7.05
C THR A 173 23.34 4.45 -6.91
N LEU A 174 22.24 5.13 -6.62
CA LEU A 174 20.91 4.57 -6.63
C LEU A 174 20.19 5.02 -7.91
N GLN A 175 19.89 4.08 -8.79
CA GLN A 175 19.08 4.30 -9.98
C GLN A 175 17.60 4.18 -9.63
N LEU A 176 16.83 5.18 -10.05
CA LEU A 176 15.38 5.22 -9.89
C LEU A 176 14.72 4.92 -11.23
N MET A 177 13.67 4.11 -11.21
CA MET A 177 12.88 3.75 -12.37
C MET A 177 11.40 3.78 -12.04
N LEU A 178 10.60 4.32 -12.95
CA LEU A 178 9.14 4.28 -12.89
C LEU A 178 8.61 3.49 -14.08
N ASN A 179 7.81 2.45 -13.82
CA ASN A 179 7.25 1.59 -14.86
C ASN A 179 8.32 1.00 -15.80
N GLY A 180 9.53 0.76 -15.28
CA GLY A 180 10.69 0.28 -16.04
C GLY A 180 11.47 1.36 -16.79
N GLN A 181 11.01 2.61 -16.82
CA GLN A 181 11.73 3.73 -17.42
C GLN A 181 12.61 4.43 -16.38
N PRO A 182 13.91 4.66 -16.67
CA PRO A 182 14.79 5.37 -15.74
C PRO A 182 14.36 6.83 -15.56
N LEU A 183 14.25 7.25 -14.30
CA LEU A 183 13.97 8.64 -13.90
C LEU A 183 15.27 9.42 -13.65
N GLY A 184 16.32 8.72 -13.21
CA GLY A 184 17.61 9.32 -12.88
C GLY A 184 18.43 8.43 -11.94
N THR A 185 19.60 8.94 -11.55
CA THR A 185 20.49 8.30 -10.58
C THR A 185 20.89 9.32 -9.52
N VAL A 186 20.83 8.94 -8.26
CA VAL A 186 21.32 9.77 -7.14
C VAL A 186 22.57 9.13 -6.52
N PRO A 187 23.56 9.92 -6.09
CA PRO A 187 24.74 9.38 -5.41
C PRO A 187 24.36 8.81 -4.03
N LEU A 188 25.12 7.85 -3.52
CA LEU A 188 24.94 7.33 -2.16
C LEU A 188 26.16 7.75 -1.31
N GLY A 189 25.95 8.56 -0.28
CA GLY A 189 26.98 8.84 0.74
C GLY A 189 27.84 10.10 0.56
N THR A 190 27.37 11.15 -0.12
CA THR A 190 28.17 12.36 -0.41
C THR A 190 28.18 13.41 0.70
N ASP A 191 27.30 13.31 1.71
CA ASP A 191 26.89 14.51 2.48
C ASP A 191 27.28 14.46 3.97
N GLY A 192 27.89 13.37 4.44
CA GLY A 192 28.24 13.16 5.85
C GLY A 192 27.04 13.07 6.82
N ALA A 193 25.81 13.19 6.32
CA ALA A 193 24.58 12.97 7.04
C ALA A 193 24.19 11.48 7.01
N ASP A 194 23.60 10.98 8.09
CA ASP A 194 23.11 9.59 8.18
C ASP A 194 21.95 9.31 7.20
N ILE A 195 21.23 10.36 6.78
CA ILE A 195 20.10 10.32 5.84
C ILE A 195 20.32 11.38 4.77
N SER A 196 20.30 10.98 3.50
CA SER A 196 20.32 11.87 2.34
C SER A 196 18.91 12.11 1.82
N HIS A 197 18.62 13.37 1.48
CA HIS A 197 17.32 13.80 0.97
C HIS A 197 17.43 14.18 -0.51
N TYR A 198 16.61 13.55 -1.35
CA TYR A 198 16.53 13.85 -2.78
C TYR A 198 15.13 14.26 -3.19
N GLN A 199 15.05 15.15 -4.18
CA GLN A 199 13.80 15.60 -4.76
C GLN A 199 13.92 15.45 -6.27
N LEU A 200 13.03 14.66 -6.87
CA LEU A 200 12.99 14.41 -8.31
C LEU A 200 11.62 14.77 -8.88
N ASP A 201 11.62 15.60 -9.91
CA ASP A 201 10.46 15.84 -10.75
C ASP A 201 10.13 14.59 -11.57
N ILE A 202 8.86 14.17 -11.52
CA ILE A 202 8.37 13.00 -12.25
C ILE A 202 7.56 13.48 -13.45
N PRO A 203 7.97 13.15 -14.69
CA PRO A 203 7.21 13.53 -15.87
C PRO A 203 5.79 12.96 -15.83
N ALA A 204 4.78 13.83 -15.84
CA ALA A 204 3.37 13.43 -15.80
C ALA A 204 2.98 12.46 -16.93
N ALA A 205 3.68 12.51 -18.08
CA ALA A 205 3.47 11.60 -19.20
C ALA A 205 3.80 10.13 -18.91
N LEU A 206 4.58 9.84 -17.86
CA LEU A 206 4.91 8.47 -17.43
C LEU A 206 3.91 7.91 -16.42
N MET A 207 3.01 8.75 -15.91
CA MET A 207 2.05 8.41 -14.89
C MET A 207 0.84 7.71 -15.50
N VAL A 208 0.54 6.54 -14.98
CA VAL A 208 -0.67 5.77 -15.31
C VAL A 208 -1.46 5.47 -14.04
N SER A 209 -2.57 4.74 -14.15
CA SER A 209 -3.41 4.43 -12.99
C SER A 209 -2.74 3.44 -12.01
N SER A 210 -1.85 2.56 -12.50
CA SER A 210 -1.06 1.63 -11.69
C SER A 210 0.41 1.75 -12.04
N ASN A 211 1.21 2.24 -11.11
CA ASN A 211 2.62 2.52 -11.29
C ASN A 211 3.49 1.60 -10.45
N ASN A 212 4.71 1.35 -10.90
CA ASN A 212 5.74 0.63 -10.15
C ASN A 212 6.99 1.53 -10.04
N LEU A 213 7.29 1.96 -8.82
CA LEU A 213 8.52 2.67 -8.50
C LEU A 213 9.56 1.65 -8.05
N SER A 214 10.70 1.60 -8.75
CA SER A 214 11.77 0.66 -8.46
C SER A 214 13.12 1.36 -8.34
N PHE A 215 13.95 0.80 -7.47
CA PHE A 215 15.24 1.31 -7.06
C PHE A 215 16.27 0.22 -7.30
N LYS A 216 17.43 0.61 -7.84
CA LYS A 216 18.55 -0.30 -8.06
C LYS A 216 19.86 0.34 -7.61
N VAL A 217 20.60 -0.35 -6.76
CA VAL A 217 21.95 0.06 -6.37
C VAL A 217 22.94 -0.34 -7.46
N ASN A 218 23.78 0.60 -7.89
CA ASN A 218 24.89 0.39 -8.80
C ASN A 218 26.21 0.76 -8.08
N ASP A 219 27.07 -0.23 -7.83
CA ASP A 219 28.30 -0.11 -7.02
C ASP A 219 29.60 -0.26 -7.84
N GLY A 220 29.52 -0.14 -9.17
CA GLY A 220 30.56 -0.66 -10.06
C GLY A 220 30.75 -2.18 -9.86
N ASP A 221 31.64 -2.84 -10.60
CA ASP A 221 31.85 -4.30 -10.49
C ASP A 221 32.45 -4.78 -9.12
N ASN A 222 32.44 -3.93 -8.08
CA ASN A 222 33.04 -4.15 -6.77
C ASN A 222 32.12 -4.86 -5.76
N MET A 223 30.84 -5.07 -6.09
CA MET A 223 30.04 -6.08 -5.39
C MET A 223 30.47 -7.48 -5.83
N GLN A 224 31.63 -7.93 -5.36
CA GLN A 224 31.90 -9.36 -5.23
C GLN A 224 30.73 -9.90 -4.42
N CYS A 225 29.86 -10.74 -5.01
CA CYS A 225 28.72 -11.21 -4.24
C CYS A 225 29.25 -12.07 -3.09
N GLN A 226 29.10 -11.53 -1.88
CA GLN A 226 29.54 -12.16 -0.66
C GLN A 226 28.31 -12.82 -0.07
N LEU A 227 28.21 -14.14 -0.24
CA LEU A 227 27.11 -14.96 0.31
C LEU A 227 27.10 -15.01 1.85
N ASN A 228 28.16 -14.50 2.49
CA ASN A 228 28.45 -14.62 3.92
C ASN A 228 28.61 -13.28 4.66
N THR A 229 28.34 -12.12 4.04
CA THR A 229 28.41 -10.86 4.81
C THR A 229 27.13 -10.68 5.62
N HIS A 230 27.32 -10.54 6.94
CA HIS A 230 26.32 -9.93 7.81
C HIS A 230 25.89 -8.58 7.22
N ASP A 231 24.64 -8.18 7.46
CA ASP A 231 23.85 -7.05 6.94
C ASP A 231 24.47 -5.63 7.03
N THR A 232 25.79 -5.47 7.17
CA THR A 232 26.45 -4.19 7.45
C THR A 232 26.55 -3.26 6.24
N SER A 233 26.41 -3.81 5.02
CA SER A 233 26.39 -3.04 3.77
C SER A 233 24.99 -3.08 3.17
N GLY A 234 24.24 -1.99 3.35
CA GLY A 234 22.89 -1.83 2.82
C GLY A 234 22.51 -0.37 2.56
N VAL A 235 21.47 -0.21 1.74
CA VAL A 235 20.77 1.05 1.47
C VAL A 235 19.32 0.86 1.87
N THR A 236 18.80 1.75 2.71
CA THR A 236 17.39 1.73 3.11
C THR A 236 16.72 3.00 2.60
N ILE A 237 15.71 2.82 1.75
CA ILE A 237 14.80 3.90 1.39
C ILE A 237 13.75 3.97 2.50
N LEU A 238 13.71 5.07 3.24
CA LEU A 238 12.91 5.19 4.45
C LEU A 238 11.41 5.26 4.13
N PRO A 239 10.54 4.72 5.00
CA PRO A 239 9.08 4.67 4.80
C PRO A 239 8.42 6.06 4.69
N ALA A 240 9.11 7.11 5.15
CA ALA A 240 8.69 8.50 5.07
C ALA A 240 8.88 9.15 3.68
N SER A 241 9.61 8.49 2.76
CA SER A 241 9.74 8.96 1.38
C SER A 241 8.35 9.10 0.76
N ARG A 242 8.10 10.22 0.09
CA ARG A 242 6.77 10.67 -0.34
C ARG A 242 6.72 10.91 -1.85
N PHE A 243 5.64 10.44 -2.45
CA PHE A 243 5.24 10.79 -3.79
C PHE A 243 4.09 11.80 -3.71
N ASN A 244 4.31 12.98 -4.26
CA ASN A 244 3.31 14.05 -4.35
C ASN A 244 2.86 14.20 -5.80
N TRP A 245 1.60 14.53 -6.01
CA TRP A 245 1.10 14.87 -7.34
C TRP A 245 0.03 15.93 -7.29
N GLU A 246 -0.12 16.61 -8.42
CA GLU A 246 -1.23 17.48 -8.73
C GLU A 246 -1.96 16.92 -9.94
N SER A 247 -3.29 16.96 -9.89
CA SER A 247 -4.12 16.45 -10.96
C SER A 247 -5.32 17.33 -11.25
N GLN A 248 -5.79 17.23 -12.49
CA GLN A 248 -7.04 17.84 -12.92
C GLN A 248 -8.15 16.76 -12.95
N PRO A 249 -9.28 16.98 -12.26
CA PRO A 249 -10.42 16.07 -12.31
C PRO A 249 -11.06 16.08 -13.68
N LEU A 250 -11.48 14.91 -14.15
CA LEU A 250 -12.23 14.75 -15.37
C LEU A 250 -13.70 15.13 -15.12
N ASN A 251 -14.30 15.85 -16.05
CA ASN A 251 -15.75 16.08 -16.00
C ASN A 251 -16.48 14.79 -16.39
N LEU A 252 -17.03 14.12 -15.39
CA LEU A 252 -17.76 12.87 -15.57
C LEU A 252 -19.19 13.14 -16.02
N SER A 253 -19.75 12.26 -16.85
CA SER A 253 -21.19 12.30 -17.16
C SER A 253 -22.01 11.85 -15.94
N ASN A 254 -23.27 12.27 -15.90
CA ASN A 254 -24.22 11.78 -14.90
C ASN A 254 -24.65 10.36 -15.29
N ASP A 255 -23.91 9.36 -14.81
CA ASP A 255 -24.16 7.95 -15.12
C ASP A 255 -23.92 7.04 -13.91
N LEU A 256 -25.00 6.43 -13.42
CA LEU A 256 -25.02 5.46 -12.32
C LEU A 256 -24.30 4.16 -12.65
N SER A 257 -24.05 3.84 -13.93
CA SER A 257 -23.36 2.62 -14.35
C SER A 257 -21.92 2.52 -13.83
N HIS A 258 -21.30 3.66 -13.50
CA HIS A 258 -19.94 3.75 -12.97
C HIS A 258 -19.85 3.66 -11.44
N PHE A 259 -20.99 3.59 -10.74
CA PHE A 259 -21.00 3.45 -9.28
C PHE A 259 -20.14 2.24 -8.85
N PRO A 260 -19.20 2.39 -7.89
CA PRO A 260 -19.17 3.45 -6.87
C PRO A 260 -18.40 4.73 -7.24
N ARG A 261 -17.80 4.82 -8.43
CA ARG A 261 -17.15 6.06 -8.87
C ARG A 261 -18.20 7.12 -9.24
N PRO A 262 -17.91 8.42 -9.04
CA PRO A 262 -16.70 9.00 -8.44
C PRO A 262 -16.70 9.09 -6.90
N PHE A 263 -17.72 8.56 -6.23
CA PHE A 263 -17.86 8.67 -4.76
C PHE A 263 -16.82 7.83 -4.01
N PHE A 264 -16.36 6.74 -4.61
CA PHE A 264 -15.29 5.89 -4.12
C PHE A 264 -14.52 5.28 -5.29
N ASP A 265 -13.18 5.35 -5.25
CA ASP A 265 -12.30 4.68 -6.21
C ASP A 265 -11.51 3.55 -5.53
N SER A 266 -11.65 2.33 -6.05
CA SER A 266 -10.87 1.18 -5.58
C SER A 266 -9.37 1.31 -5.81
N MET A 267 -8.94 2.23 -6.68
CA MET A 267 -7.53 2.52 -6.97
C MET A 267 -6.92 3.55 -6.02
N GLN A 268 -7.71 4.22 -5.17
CA GLN A 268 -7.15 5.10 -4.15
C GLN A 268 -6.48 4.26 -3.05
N MET A 269 -5.21 4.50 -2.75
CA MET A 269 -4.46 3.77 -1.71
C MET A 269 -4.65 4.33 -0.29
N THR A 270 -5.04 5.60 -0.17
CA THR A 270 -5.31 6.24 1.12
C THR A 270 -6.73 5.92 1.60
N PRO A 271 -7.02 6.08 2.91
CA PRO A 271 -8.39 6.03 3.41
C PRO A 271 -9.31 6.98 2.63
N ALA A 272 -10.48 6.48 2.24
CA ALA A 272 -11.50 7.29 1.57
C ALA A 272 -12.32 8.06 2.61
N ASP A 273 -12.68 9.31 2.34
CA ASP A 273 -13.65 10.09 3.12
C ASP A 273 -14.84 10.44 2.22
N ILE A 274 -16.00 9.86 2.53
CA ILE A 274 -17.21 10.01 1.72
C ILE A 274 -18.18 10.93 2.45
N ALA A 275 -18.46 12.08 1.84
CA ALA A 275 -19.48 12.99 2.33
C ALA A 275 -20.88 12.40 2.08
N VAL A 276 -21.67 12.27 3.15
CA VAL A 276 -23.07 11.88 3.09
C VAL A 276 -23.90 12.97 3.74
N ALA A 277 -24.76 13.61 2.98
CA ALA A 277 -25.60 14.71 3.42
C ALA A 277 -27.05 14.26 3.63
N TYR A 278 -27.68 14.89 4.62
CA TYR A 278 -29.04 14.58 5.05
C TYR A 278 -29.86 15.86 5.24
N PRO A 279 -31.19 15.78 5.07
CA PRO A 279 -32.10 16.87 5.45
C PRO A 279 -31.98 17.24 6.92
N GLU A 280 -32.37 18.47 7.27
CA GLU A 280 -32.36 18.95 8.65
C GLU A 280 -33.15 18.00 9.59
N LYS A 281 -34.30 17.53 9.12
CA LYS A 281 -35.16 16.57 9.81
C LYS A 281 -34.92 15.16 9.25
N SER A 282 -33.96 14.45 9.84
CA SER A 282 -33.63 13.07 9.45
C SER A 282 -34.08 12.05 10.48
N GLY A 283 -34.76 11.00 10.04
CA GLY A 283 -35.27 9.90 10.85
C GLY A 283 -34.44 8.62 10.76
N ALA A 284 -34.87 7.59 11.50
CA ALA A 284 -34.21 6.27 11.51
C ALA A 284 -34.27 5.55 10.14
N ASP A 285 -35.27 5.85 9.34
CA ASP A 285 -35.46 5.38 7.97
C ASP A 285 -34.36 5.84 7.01
N ILE A 286 -33.94 7.11 7.09
CA ILE A 286 -32.81 7.64 6.31
C ILE A 286 -31.50 6.96 6.75
N PHE A 287 -31.29 6.83 8.06
CA PHE A 287 -30.06 6.24 8.59
C PHE A 287 -29.97 4.73 8.33
N SER A 288 -31.08 4.02 8.15
CA SER A 288 -31.04 2.60 7.80
C SER A 288 -30.47 2.38 6.38
N ALA A 289 -30.83 3.24 5.43
CA ALA A 289 -30.28 3.22 4.08
C ALA A 289 -28.81 3.68 4.04
N ALA A 290 -28.48 4.70 4.84
CA ALA A 290 -27.09 5.13 5.03
C ALA A 290 -26.22 3.99 5.58
N ALA A 291 -26.66 3.31 6.63
CA ALA A 291 -25.94 2.19 7.23
C ALA A 291 -25.71 1.04 6.24
N LEU A 292 -26.71 0.71 5.42
CA LEU A 292 -26.59 -0.30 4.36
C LEU A 292 -25.50 0.10 3.36
N LEU A 293 -25.54 1.34 2.87
CA LEU A 293 -24.59 1.84 1.88
C LEU A 293 -23.16 1.92 2.45
N SER A 294 -23.02 2.47 3.66
CA SER A 294 -21.74 2.56 4.36
C SER A 294 -21.13 1.19 4.65
N SER A 295 -21.95 0.20 5.01
CA SER A 295 -21.50 -1.19 5.20
C SER A 295 -20.92 -1.77 3.90
N TRP A 296 -21.62 -1.59 2.78
CA TRP A 296 -21.14 -2.05 1.48
C TRP A 296 -19.88 -1.31 1.01
N LEU A 297 -19.82 0.03 1.16
CA LEU A 297 -18.64 0.84 0.82
C LEU A 297 -17.44 0.45 1.70
N GLY A 298 -17.67 0.10 2.97
CA GLY A 298 -16.63 -0.44 3.85
C GLY A 298 -16.06 -1.79 3.37
N ILE A 299 -16.88 -2.64 2.77
CA ILE A 299 -16.39 -3.87 2.11
C ILE A 299 -15.50 -3.52 0.90
N GLN A 300 -15.87 -2.49 0.10
CA GLN A 300 -15.08 -2.06 -1.05
C GLN A 300 -13.74 -1.40 -0.68
N ALA A 301 -13.70 -0.69 0.46
CA ALA A 301 -12.49 -0.06 0.99
C ALA A 301 -11.43 -1.07 1.46
N ASP A 302 -11.83 -2.30 1.80
CA ASP A 302 -10.94 -3.40 2.16
C ASP A 302 -9.96 -3.02 3.30
N TYR A 303 -8.66 -2.99 3.03
CA TYR A 303 -7.62 -2.66 4.01
C TYR A 303 -7.34 -1.16 4.13
N ARG A 304 -7.83 -0.35 3.18
CA ARG A 304 -7.47 1.07 3.05
C ARG A 304 -8.19 1.96 4.07
N GLY A 305 -9.27 1.45 4.64
CA GLY A 305 -10.11 2.21 5.56
C GLY A 305 -11.05 3.18 4.84
N ILE A 306 -12.10 3.56 5.53
CA ILE A 306 -13.12 4.48 5.04
C ILE A 306 -13.66 5.30 6.21
N ALA A 307 -13.90 6.58 5.96
CA ALA A 307 -14.60 7.51 6.84
C ALA A 307 -15.84 8.06 6.12
N PHE A 308 -16.84 8.45 6.90
CA PHE A 308 -18.06 9.06 6.38
C PHE A 308 -18.30 10.40 7.06
N SER A 309 -18.19 11.47 6.28
CA SER A 309 -18.50 12.82 6.72
C SER A 309 -20.01 13.06 6.65
N ALA A 310 -20.69 12.92 7.79
CA ALA A 310 -22.14 13.13 7.90
C ALA A 310 -22.50 14.63 7.96
N LEU A 311 -23.10 15.15 6.91
CA LEU A 311 -23.51 16.55 6.80
C LEU A 311 -25.01 16.70 7.05
N ARG A 312 -25.41 17.71 7.85
CA ARG A 312 -26.81 18.02 8.12
C ARG A 312 -27.18 19.35 7.46
N ASP A 313 -28.19 19.31 6.59
CA ASP A 313 -28.68 20.44 5.81
C ASP A 313 -27.57 21.27 5.13
N ARG A 314 -26.59 20.56 4.57
CA ARG A 314 -25.46 21.16 3.86
C ARG A 314 -25.07 20.26 2.71
N LEU A 315 -24.81 20.87 1.55
CA LEU A 315 -24.30 20.15 0.40
C LEU A 315 -22.83 19.76 0.61
N PRO A 316 -22.42 18.57 0.16
CA PRO A 316 -21.01 18.21 0.04
C PRO A 316 -20.25 19.24 -0.80
N GLU A 317 -19.02 19.57 -0.43
CA GLU A 317 -18.16 20.49 -1.21
C GLU A 317 -17.61 19.82 -2.49
N ARG A 318 -17.43 18.49 -2.45
CA ARG A 318 -16.93 17.66 -3.55
C ARG A 318 -18.00 16.66 -4.01
N HIS A 319 -17.59 15.48 -4.49
CA HIS A 319 -18.51 14.36 -4.69
C HIS A 319 -19.16 13.98 -3.37
N GLY A 320 -20.45 13.63 -3.38
CA GLY A 320 -21.11 13.18 -2.17
C GLY A 320 -22.48 12.56 -2.41
N ILE A 321 -23.01 11.95 -1.36
CA ILE A 321 -24.24 11.18 -1.40
C ILE A 321 -25.29 11.93 -0.58
N ILE A 322 -26.52 12.06 -1.10
CA ILE A 322 -27.63 12.70 -0.40
C ILE A 322 -28.75 11.68 -0.25
N ILE A 323 -29.22 11.49 0.99
CA ILE A 323 -30.27 10.52 1.30
C ILE A 323 -31.43 11.25 1.96
N GLY A 324 -32.65 11.11 1.44
CA GLY A 324 -33.83 11.77 1.99
C GLY A 324 -35.15 11.42 1.30
N HIS A 325 -36.22 12.10 1.70
CA HIS A 325 -37.56 11.89 1.17
C HIS A 325 -37.86 12.81 -0.02
N PRO A 326 -38.85 12.48 -0.87
CA PRO A 326 -39.30 13.36 -1.94
C PRO A 326 -39.68 14.76 -1.42
N GLY A 327 -39.07 15.80 -1.98
CA GLY A 327 -39.31 17.19 -1.59
C GLY A 327 -38.50 17.72 -0.41
N ASP A 328 -37.71 16.88 0.28
CA ASP A 328 -36.80 17.35 1.32
C ASP A 328 -35.78 18.36 0.73
N GLN A 329 -35.37 19.31 1.57
CA GLN A 329 -34.32 20.27 1.24
C GLN A 329 -33.02 19.88 1.93
N VAL A 330 -31.90 19.94 1.20
CA VAL A 330 -30.55 19.73 1.73
C VAL A 330 -29.64 20.82 1.18
N GLY A 331 -29.26 21.78 2.02
CA GLY A 331 -28.33 22.86 1.64
C GLY A 331 -28.80 23.64 0.40
N GLY A 332 -30.11 23.86 0.28
CA GLY A 332 -30.73 24.57 -0.85
C GLY A 332 -31.07 23.72 -2.08
N LEU A 333 -30.69 22.43 -2.10
CA LEU A 333 -31.12 21.48 -3.13
C LEU A 333 -32.41 20.79 -2.70
N THR A 334 -33.43 20.83 -3.56
CA THR A 334 -34.68 20.09 -3.37
C THR A 334 -34.58 18.69 -3.95
N LEU A 335 -34.86 17.65 -3.15
CA LEU A 335 -34.92 16.28 -3.65
C LEU A 335 -36.13 16.09 -4.59
N PRO A 336 -35.95 15.36 -5.71
CA PRO A 336 -36.99 15.17 -6.71
C PRO A 336 -38.25 14.52 -6.13
N GLN A 337 -39.41 14.98 -6.60
CA GLN A 337 -40.70 14.35 -6.30
C GLN A 337 -40.81 13.01 -7.03
N THR A 338 -41.12 11.94 -6.30
CA THR A 338 -41.23 10.58 -6.87
C THR A 338 -42.13 9.68 -6.02
N ASP A 339 -42.95 8.87 -6.69
CA ASP A 339 -43.77 7.84 -6.05
C ASP A 339 -42.99 6.54 -5.82
N LYS A 340 -41.92 6.30 -6.58
CA LYS A 340 -41.05 5.13 -6.47
C LYS A 340 -39.72 5.48 -5.82
N PRO A 341 -39.02 4.52 -5.19
CA PRO A 341 -37.63 4.75 -4.80
C PRO A 341 -36.79 5.12 -6.04
N LEU A 342 -35.89 6.06 -5.87
CA LEU A 342 -35.18 6.72 -6.96
C LEU A 342 -33.70 6.83 -6.62
N LEU A 343 -32.86 6.48 -7.59
CA LEU A 343 -31.43 6.75 -7.62
C LEU A 343 -31.19 7.76 -8.74
N GLN A 344 -30.46 8.84 -8.46
CA GLN A 344 -30.18 9.84 -9.48
C GLN A 344 -28.81 10.48 -9.25
N ILE A 345 -28.03 10.69 -10.33
CA ILE A 345 -26.83 11.52 -10.28
C ILE A 345 -27.14 12.89 -10.87
N VAL A 346 -26.74 13.93 -10.14
CA VAL A 346 -26.83 15.33 -10.58
C VAL A 346 -25.48 16.03 -10.39
N ASP A 347 -25.30 17.14 -11.09
CA ASP A 347 -24.15 18.02 -10.88
C ASP A 347 -24.26 18.69 -9.51
N ASN A 348 -23.13 18.86 -8.82
CA ASN A 348 -23.11 19.61 -7.57
C ASN A 348 -23.35 21.11 -7.85
N PRO A 349 -24.42 21.74 -7.33
CA PRO A 349 -24.73 23.15 -7.57
C PRO A 349 -23.61 24.11 -7.16
N GLY A 350 -22.79 23.74 -6.16
CA GLY A 350 -21.64 24.52 -5.72
C GLY A 350 -20.45 24.44 -6.69
N ASN A 351 -20.28 23.32 -7.39
CA ASN A 351 -19.26 23.13 -8.42
C ASN A 351 -19.62 21.96 -9.36
N PRO A 352 -20.03 22.22 -10.61
CA PRO A 352 -20.52 21.20 -11.54
C PRO A 352 -19.52 20.10 -11.93
N THR A 353 -18.22 20.29 -11.65
CA THR A 353 -17.19 19.25 -11.80
C THR A 353 -17.45 18.06 -10.88
N TYR A 354 -18.02 18.33 -9.71
CA TYR A 354 -18.37 17.30 -8.74
C TYR A 354 -19.81 16.83 -8.93
N LYS A 355 -20.08 15.60 -8.49
CA LYS A 355 -21.36 14.90 -8.66
C LYS A 355 -22.01 14.61 -7.32
N LEU A 356 -23.33 14.65 -7.28
CA LEU A 356 -24.14 14.27 -6.15
C LEU A 356 -24.98 13.04 -6.51
N LEU A 357 -24.90 12.00 -5.71
CA LEU A 357 -25.79 10.83 -5.80
C LEU A 357 -26.97 11.04 -4.86
N LEU A 358 -28.16 11.12 -5.42
CA LEU A 358 -29.42 11.22 -4.68
C LEU A 358 -30.02 9.83 -4.50
N ILE A 359 -30.31 9.47 -3.25
CA ILE A 359 -31.06 8.28 -2.87
C ILE A 359 -32.35 8.76 -2.23
N VAL A 360 -33.46 8.62 -2.98
CA VAL A 360 -34.75 9.19 -2.59
C VAL A 360 -35.78 8.07 -2.43
N GLY A 361 -36.55 8.12 -1.35
CA GLY A 361 -37.61 7.15 -1.09
C GLY A 361 -38.62 7.69 -0.10
N GLN A 362 -39.89 7.26 -0.20
CA GLN A 362 -40.98 7.77 0.65
C GLN A 362 -40.94 7.27 2.11
N ASN A 363 -40.19 6.20 2.38
CA ASN A 363 -40.09 5.56 3.69
C ASN A 363 -38.86 4.63 3.76
N ASP A 364 -38.63 4.03 4.93
CA ASP A 364 -37.55 3.07 5.20
C ASP A 364 -37.42 1.95 4.13
N ALA A 365 -38.53 1.31 3.77
CA ALA A 365 -38.50 0.20 2.81
C ALA A 365 -38.07 0.68 1.41
N ALA A 366 -38.55 1.85 0.98
CA ALA A 366 -38.16 2.45 -0.29
C ALA A 366 -36.69 2.87 -0.29
N LEU A 367 -36.23 3.56 0.76
CA LEU A 367 -34.84 4.01 0.90
C LEU A 367 -33.87 2.83 0.93
N ARG A 368 -34.15 1.78 1.72
CA ARG A 368 -33.35 0.54 1.74
C ARG A 368 -33.38 -0.19 0.40
N ALA A 369 -34.52 -0.21 -0.30
CA ALA A 369 -34.60 -0.81 -1.63
C ALA A 369 -33.71 -0.07 -2.64
N ALA A 370 -33.72 1.27 -2.63
CA ALA A 370 -32.85 2.08 -3.48
C ALA A 370 -31.37 1.83 -3.16
N ALA A 371 -30.98 1.94 -1.89
CA ALA A 371 -29.61 1.69 -1.45
C ALA A 371 -29.16 0.25 -1.79
N TRP A 372 -30.01 -0.76 -1.53
CA TRP A 372 -29.70 -2.15 -1.87
C TRP A 372 -29.52 -2.35 -3.37
N ARG A 373 -30.43 -1.83 -4.20
CA ARG A 373 -30.35 -1.92 -5.66
C ARG A 373 -29.04 -1.32 -6.19
N LEU A 374 -28.62 -0.20 -5.63
CA LEU A 374 -27.35 0.46 -5.98
C LEU A 374 -26.15 -0.48 -5.73
N THR A 375 -26.10 -1.14 -4.58
CA THR A 375 -25.00 -2.07 -4.22
C THR A 375 -24.91 -3.32 -5.10
N ARG A 376 -25.97 -3.66 -5.86
CA ARG A 376 -25.97 -4.83 -6.76
C ARG A 376 -25.21 -4.58 -8.07
N GLY A 377 -24.90 -3.32 -8.42
CA GLY A 377 -24.28 -2.99 -9.70
C GLY A 377 -25.19 -3.28 -10.89
N ASN A 378 -24.61 -3.59 -12.06
CA ASN A 378 -25.34 -3.96 -13.28
C ASN A 378 -26.44 -2.95 -13.66
N ILE A 379 -26.12 -1.66 -13.56
CA ILE A 379 -26.96 -0.57 -14.06
C ILE A 379 -26.59 -0.37 -15.54
N ALA A 380 -27.58 -0.14 -16.39
CA ALA A 380 -27.34 0.05 -17.82
C ALA A 380 -26.43 1.29 -18.04
N PRO A 381 -25.50 1.25 -19.01
CA PRO A 381 -24.69 2.43 -19.35
C PRO A 381 -25.56 3.65 -19.65
N GLN A 382 -25.03 4.85 -19.39
CA GLN A 382 -25.69 6.14 -19.65
C GLN A 382 -27.01 6.34 -18.86
N THR A 383 -27.09 5.79 -17.64
CA THR A 383 -28.27 5.92 -16.79
C THR A 383 -28.05 7.00 -15.73
N ALA A 384 -28.51 8.23 -16.00
CA ALA A 384 -28.45 9.31 -15.01
C ALA A 384 -29.42 9.15 -13.84
N SER A 385 -30.55 8.48 -14.08
CA SER A 385 -31.64 8.31 -13.13
C SER A 385 -32.30 6.94 -13.29
N LEU A 386 -32.61 6.30 -12.17
CA LEU A 386 -33.17 4.96 -12.11
C LEU A 386 -34.26 4.88 -11.04
N SER A 387 -35.50 4.64 -11.47
CA SER A 387 -36.56 4.20 -10.56
C SER A 387 -36.35 2.74 -10.18
N VAL A 388 -36.50 2.44 -8.89
CA VAL A 388 -36.19 1.14 -8.32
C VAL A 388 -37.47 0.39 -7.97
N ASP A 389 -37.60 -0.83 -8.47
CA ASP A 389 -38.66 -1.74 -8.07
C ASP A 389 -38.37 -2.35 -6.67
N PRO A 390 -39.39 -2.85 -5.95
CA PRO A 390 -39.21 -3.47 -4.65
C PRO A 390 -38.09 -4.53 -4.64
N GLN A 391 -37.20 -4.45 -3.64
CA GLN A 391 -36.06 -5.35 -3.52
C GLN A 391 -36.29 -6.37 -2.39
N ALA A 392 -35.99 -7.64 -2.66
CA ALA A 392 -35.96 -8.68 -1.63
C ALA A 392 -34.61 -8.67 -0.90
N ILE A 393 -34.52 -7.89 0.18
CA ILE A 393 -33.31 -7.81 1.01
C ILE A 393 -33.27 -9.04 1.93
N PRO A 394 -32.22 -9.89 1.87
CA PRO A 394 -32.12 -11.07 2.71
C PRO A 394 -31.98 -10.70 4.18
N ILE A 395 -32.52 -11.54 5.06
CA ILE A 395 -32.32 -11.42 6.50
C ILE A 395 -30.95 -12.01 6.85
N GLY A 396 -30.15 -11.25 7.61
CA GLY A 396 -28.84 -11.69 8.07
C GLY A 396 -28.93 -12.91 8.99
N LYS A 397 -27.97 -13.82 8.86
CA LYS A 397 -27.76 -14.98 9.73
C LYS A 397 -26.62 -14.68 10.73
N PRO A 398 -26.56 -15.37 11.88
CA PRO A 398 -25.38 -15.29 12.74
C PRO A 398 -24.10 -15.61 11.95
N TYR A 399 -23.04 -14.83 12.18
CA TYR A 399 -21.71 -15.02 11.57
C TYR A 399 -21.67 -14.91 10.03
N ASP A 400 -22.64 -14.24 9.41
CA ASP A 400 -22.72 -14.14 7.95
C ASP A 400 -22.06 -12.89 7.35
N ALA A 401 -21.35 -12.11 8.17
CA ALA A 401 -20.67 -10.92 7.70
C ALA A 401 -19.66 -11.29 6.60
N PRO A 402 -19.74 -10.70 5.38
CA PRO A 402 -18.98 -11.17 4.20
C PRO A 402 -17.45 -11.19 4.34
N ARG A 403 -16.91 -10.44 5.31
CA ARG A 403 -15.47 -10.31 5.56
C ARG A 403 -14.97 -11.13 6.74
N TRP A 404 -15.87 -11.76 7.50
CA TRP A 404 -15.47 -12.73 8.49
C TRP A 404 -15.14 -14.05 7.81
N ILE A 405 -14.11 -14.71 8.34
CA ILE A 405 -13.78 -16.06 7.94
C ILE A 405 -14.98 -16.97 8.29
N PRO A 406 -15.55 -17.71 7.33
CA PRO A 406 -16.67 -18.59 7.61
C PRO A 406 -16.24 -19.71 8.56
N THR A 407 -17.13 -20.08 9.47
CA THR A 407 -16.89 -21.08 10.52
C THR A 407 -17.52 -22.44 10.21
N ASP A 408 -18.30 -22.53 9.14
CA ASP A 408 -19.04 -23.73 8.72
C ASP A 408 -18.24 -24.64 7.77
N ARG A 409 -17.06 -24.20 7.32
CA ARG A 409 -16.19 -24.95 6.41
C ARG A 409 -14.71 -24.57 6.56
N PRO A 410 -13.79 -25.44 6.10
CA PRO A 410 -12.40 -25.05 5.88
C PRO A 410 -12.26 -23.90 4.86
N VAL A 411 -11.34 -23.00 5.13
CA VAL A 411 -11.01 -21.84 4.27
C VAL A 411 -9.57 -21.95 3.81
N LYS A 412 -9.36 -21.88 2.49
CA LYS A 412 -8.01 -21.92 1.93
C LYS A 412 -7.32 -20.59 2.09
N ILE A 413 -5.99 -20.61 2.28
CA ILE A 413 -5.17 -19.39 2.32
C ILE A 413 -5.35 -18.59 1.02
N SER A 414 -5.51 -19.27 -0.12
CA SER A 414 -5.77 -18.63 -1.43
C SER A 414 -7.06 -17.81 -1.48
N GLU A 415 -8.08 -18.17 -0.68
CA GLU A 415 -9.35 -17.43 -0.61
C GLU A 415 -9.22 -16.13 0.18
N LEU A 416 -8.19 -16.01 1.02
CA LEU A 416 -7.91 -14.87 1.87
C LEU A 416 -6.91 -13.89 1.24
N LEU A 417 -6.30 -14.26 0.11
CA LEU A 417 -5.38 -13.39 -0.60
C LEU A 417 -6.09 -12.20 -1.23
N ARG A 418 -5.45 -11.03 -1.17
CA ARG A 418 -5.87 -9.88 -1.96
C ARG A 418 -5.63 -10.15 -3.45
N LYS A 419 -6.32 -9.40 -4.32
CA LYS A 419 -6.21 -9.53 -5.78
C LYS A 419 -4.81 -9.26 -6.33
N ASP A 420 -4.02 -8.47 -5.62
CA ASP A 420 -2.64 -8.11 -5.94
C ASP A 420 -1.60 -9.09 -5.35
N GLN A 421 -2.02 -10.04 -4.52
CA GLN A 421 -1.14 -11.00 -3.87
C GLN A 421 -1.07 -12.33 -4.62
N SER A 422 0.04 -13.05 -4.40
CA SER A 422 0.30 -14.36 -5.00
C SER A 422 0.77 -15.34 -3.93
N MET A 423 0.36 -16.61 -4.07
CA MET A 423 0.91 -17.71 -3.25
C MET A 423 2.36 -18.06 -3.63
N THR A 424 2.92 -17.43 -4.67
CA THR A 424 4.30 -17.63 -5.10
C THR A 424 5.09 -16.35 -4.85
N VAL A 425 6.18 -16.48 -4.10
CA VAL A 425 7.19 -15.43 -3.91
C VAL A 425 8.40 -15.72 -4.78
N ASN A 426 9.08 -14.67 -5.23
CA ASN A 426 10.17 -14.77 -6.18
C ASN A 426 11.48 -14.30 -5.56
N GLY A 427 12.59 -14.94 -5.94
CA GLY A 427 13.93 -14.62 -5.44
C GLY A 427 14.29 -15.34 -4.15
N VAL A 428 15.55 -15.18 -3.75
CA VAL A 428 16.08 -15.62 -2.45
C VAL A 428 15.60 -14.67 -1.34
N TRP A 429 15.62 -13.37 -1.64
CA TRP A 429 15.16 -12.29 -0.78
C TRP A 429 13.82 -11.76 -1.29
N HIS A 430 12.83 -11.70 -0.41
CA HIS A 430 11.49 -11.25 -0.74
C HIS A 430 10.77 -10.80 0.54
N GLU A 431 9.63 -10.14 0.42
CA GLU A 431 8.80 -9.82 1.58
C GLU A 431 8.00 -11.04 2.07
N PRO A 432 7.68 -11.12 3.38
CA PRO A 432 6.77 -12.15 3.86
C PRO A 432 5.40 -12.04 3.18
N LEU A 433 4.81 -13.17 2.80
CA LEU A 433 3.42 -13.22 2.37
C LEU A 433 2.53 -12.99 3.60
N ARG A 434 1.96 -11.79 3.69
CA ARG A 434 1.07 -11.35 4.77
C ARG A 434 -0.39 -11.54 4.34
N VAL A 435 -1.10 -12.46 5.00
CA VAL A 435 -2.49 -12.81 4.74
C VAL A 435 -3.34 -12.30 5.90
N ALA A 436 -4.15 -11.28 5.64
CA ALA A 436 -5.06 -10.72 6.63
C ALA A 436 -6.41 -11.44 6.59
N PHE A 437 -6.99 -11.72 7.76
CA PHE A 437 -8.34 -12.26 7.87
C PHE A 437 -9.03 -11.75 9.13
N ARG A 438 -10.37 -11.66 9.07
CA ARG A 438 -11.18 -11.26 10.22
C ARG A 438 -11.94 -12.44 10.76
N ALA A 439 -12.11 -12.48 12.06
CA ALA A 439 -12.89 -13.51 12.74
C ALA A 439 -14.01 -12.82 13.54
N ALA A 440 -15.09 -13.54 13.82
CA ALA A 440 -16.12 -12.99 14.69
C ALA A 440 -15.55 -12.81 16.10
N PRO A 441 -15.84 -11.68 16.78
CA PRO A 441 -15.20 -11.33 18.04
C PRO A 441 -15.61 -12.23 19.22
N ASP A 442 -16.72 -12.95 19.08
CA ASP A 442 -17.33 -13.85 20.06
C ASP A 442 -17.07 -15.33 19.77
N LEU A 443 -16.07 -15.64 18.92
CA LEU A 443 -15.66 -17.02 18.69
C LEU A 443 -15.10 -17.63 19.98
N TYR A 444 -15.81 -18.65 20.47
CA TYR A 444 -15.44 -19.42 21.65
C TYR A 444 -15.16 -20.87 21.26
N LEU A 445 -14.03 -21.40 21.74
CA LEU A 445 -13.61 -22.79 21.60
C LEU A 445 -13.38 -23.35 23.00
N TRP A 446 -13.66 -24.64 23.20
CA TRP A 446 -13.43 -25.27 24.49
C TRP A 446 -11.93 -25.39 24.80
N ASP A 447 -11.58 -25.40 26.09
CA ASP A 447 -10.20 -25.60 26.51
C ASP A 447 -9.63 -26.91 25.95
N GLY A 448 -8.53 -26.81 25.21
CA GLY A 448 -7.87 -27.94 24.54
C GLY A 448 -8.29 -28.16 23.08
N GLU A 449 -9.31 -27.48 22.58
CA GLU A 449 -9.60 -27.44 21.14
C GLU A 449 -8.63 -26.49 20.43
N THR A 450 -8.14 -26.90 19.27
CA THR A 450 -7.19 -26.12 18.46
C THR A 450 -7.72 -25.94 17.05
N ILE A 451 -7.46 -24.79 16.45
CA ILE A 451 -7.82 -24.53 15.05
C ILE A 451 -6.68 -25.08 14.17
N PRO A 452 -6.93 -26.07 13.30
CA PRO A 452 -5.88 -26.66 12.49
C PRO A 452 -5.48 -25.73 11.34
N LEU A 453 -4.31 -25.09 11.43
CA LEU A 453 -3.71 -24.38 10.30
C LEU A 453 -2.89 -25.37 9.46
N GLN A 454 -3.44 -25.75 8.32
CA GLN A 454 -2.77 -26.61 7.36
C GLN A 454 -1.98 -25.75 6.37
N ILE A 455 -0.69 -26.01 6.24
CA ILE A 455 0.20 -25.27 5.34
C ILE A 455 0.84 -26.25 4.37
N GLY A 456 0.44 -26.17 3.10
CA GLY A 456 1.20 -26.70 1.99
C GLY A 456 2.26 -25.72 1.53
N TYR A 457 3.52 -26.14 1.38
CA TYR A 457 4.61 -25.28 0.92
C TYR A 457 5.62 -26.03 0.06
N ARG A 458 6.33 -25.29 -0.79
CA ARG A 458 7.35 -25.83 -1.69
C ARG A 458 8.47 -24.82 -1.90
N PHE A 459 9.70 -25.28 -1.64
CA PHE A 459 10.92 -24.56 -1.94
C PHE A 459 11.37 -24.81 -3.40
N PRO A 460 12.25 -23.96 -3.96
CA PRO A 460 12.86 -24.23 -5.26
C PRO A 460 13.61 -25.57 -5.23
N SER A 461 13.70 -26.25 -6.37
CA SER A 461 14.25 -27.62 -6.45
C SER A 461 15.73 -27.64 -6.83
N GLU A 462 16.46 -26.62 -6.41
CA GLU A 462 17.81 -26.34 -6.88
C GLU A 462 18.89 -26.82 -5.91
N ASN A 463 20.01 -27.28 -6.44
CA ASN A 463 21.10 -27.86 -5.65
C ASN A 463 21.94 -26.83 -4.85
N TRP A 464 21.79 -25.54 -5.14
CA TRP A 464 22.49 -24.45 -4.45
C TRP A 464 21.88 -24.11 -3.10
N ILE A 465 20.68 -24.60 -2.78
CA ILE A 465 19.99 -24.31 -1.52
C ILE A 465 20.62 -25.13 -0.38
N ASN A 466 20.88 -24.48 0.76
CA ASN A 466 21.20 -25.18 2.00
C ASN A 466 19.90 -25.70 2.62
N GLU A 467 19.59 -26.96 2.34
CA GLU A 467 18.37 -27.63 2.81
C GLU A 467 18.28 -27.79 4.34
N GLU A 468 19.41 -27.66 5.07
CA GLU A 468 19.45 -27.80 6.53
C GLU A 468 19.16 -26.48 7.25
N GLN A 469 19.51 -25.35 6.62
CA GLN A 469 19.28 -24.01 7.17
C GLN A 469 18.05 -23.32 6.57
N SER A 470 17.57 -23.76 5.40
CA SER A 470 16.40 -23.17 4.74
C SER A 470 15.10 -23.63 5.38
N LEU A 471 14.24 -22.67 5.71
CA LEU A 471 12.99 -22.89 6.44
C LEU A 471 11.90 -21.89 6.06
N LEU A 472 10.65 -22.27 6.28
CA LEU A 472 9.49 -21.39 6.16
C LEU A 472 9.09 -20.95 7.57
N SER A 473 9.28 -19.67 7.87
CA SER A 473 8.87 -19.07 9.14
C SER A 473 7.39 -18.68 9.06
N VAL A 474 6.63 -19.11 10.06
CA VAL A 474 5.19 -18.87 10.18
C VAL A 474 4.92 -18.09 11.45
N THR A 475 4.29 -16.94 11.31
CA THR A 475 3.87 -16.10 12.45
C THR A 475 2.41 -15.70 12.31
N LEU A 476 1.73 -15.49 13.43
CA LEU A 476 0.37 -14.99 13.48
C LEU A 476 0.32 -13.82 14.45
N ASN A 477 -0.13 -12.65 13.99
CA ASN A 477 -0.19 -11.43 14.80
C ASN A 477 1.16 -11.12 15.46
N ASN A 478 2.24 -11.22 14.67
CA ASN A 478 3.64 -11.08 15.10
C ASN A 478 4.11 -12.10 16.15
N THR A 479 3.27 -13.07 16.54
CA THR A 479 3.63 -14.17 17.43
C THR A 479 4.20 -15.31 16.61
N PHE A 480 5.39 -15.78 16.98
CA PHE A 480 6.03 -16.92 16.34
C PHE A 480 5.21 -18.20 16.57
N LEU A 481 4.95 -18.95 15.49
CA LEU A 481 4.27 -20.24 15.56
C LEU A 481 5.24 -21.39 15.34
N HIS A 482 5.85 -21.45 14.15
CA HIS A 482 6.75 -22.55 13.77
C HIS A 482 7.74 -22.14 12.67
N ASN A 483 8.86 -22.86 12.64
CA ASN A 483 9.77 -22.93 11.49
C ASN A 483 9.60 -24.29 10.80
N LEU A 484 9.17 -24.27 9.54
CA LEU A 484 8.89 -25.47 8.76
C LEU A 484 10.11 -25.78 7.86
N PRO A 485 10.83 -26.90 8.09
CA PRO A 485 12.06 -27.21 7.37
C PRO A 485 11.78 -27.71 5.94
N LEU A 486 12.74 -27.52 5.03
CA LEU A 486 12.62 -28.01 3.64
C LEU A 486 12.47 -29.54 3.56
N ASN A 487 13.15 -30.27 4.45
CA ASN A 487 13.12 -31.72 4.53
C ASN A 487 12.54 -32.20 5.86
N LYS A 488 11.92 -33.39 5.83
CA LYS A 488 11.52 -34.13 7.04
C LYS A 488 12.72 -34.35 7.94
N GLN A 489 12.53 -34.11 9.23
CA GLN A 489 13.56 -34.29 10.25
C GLN A 489 13.33 -35.62 10.98
N GLY A 490 14.39 -36.42 11.08
CA GLY A 490 14.37 -37.68 11.82
C GLY A 490 15.52 -38.62 11.42
N PRO A 491 15.91 -39.56 12.28
CA PRO A 491 17.01 -40.49 11.99
C PRO A 491 16.67 -41.45 10.84
N LEU A 492 15.41 -41.86 10.72
CA LEU A 492 14.94 -42.74 9.65
C LEU A 492 14.90 -42.02 8.30
N GLU A 493 14.41 -40.78 8.28
CA GLU A 493 14.35 -39.94 7.09
C GLU A 493 15.75 -39.54 6.61
N LYS A 494 16.68 -39.24 7.53
CA LYS A 494 18.09 -39.02 7.17
C LYS A 494 18.71 -40.24 6.49
N LEU A 495 18.41 -41.45 6.99
CA LEU A 495 18.86 -42.69 6.38
C LEU A 495 18.20 -42.93 5.00
N TRP A 496 16.89 -42.69 4.90
CA TRP A 496 16.15 -42.79 3.63
C TRP A 496 16.69 -41.81 2.57
N ARG A 497 17.03 -40.58 2.98
CA ARG A 497 17.68 -39.58 2.12
C ARG A 497 19.05 -40.05 1.65
N TYR A 498 19.87 -40.62 2.54
CA TYR A 498 21.18 -41.19 2.17
C TYR A 498 21.05 -42.31 1.12
N LEU A 499 19.95 -43.05 1.16
CA LEU A 499 19.60 -44.10 0.19
C LEU A 499 18.95 -43.55 -1.10
N GLY A 500 18.90 -42.22 -1.29
CA GLY A 500 18.37 -41.57 -2.49
C GLY A 500 16.84 -41.36 -2.50
N GLY A 501 16.18 -41.56 -1.35
CA GLY A 501 14.74 -41.32 -1.22
C GLY A 501 14.38 -39.83 -1.08
N ASP A 502 13.22 -39.43 -1.60
CA ASP A 502 12.66 -38.10 -1.40
C ASP A 502 12.15 -37.93 0.04
N VAL A 503 12.64 -36.91 0.73
CA VAL A 503 12.27 -36.57 2.11
C VAL A 503 11.74 -35.15 2.24
N ARG A 504 11.34 -34.52 1.14
CA ARG A 504 10.79 -33.17 1.18
C ARG A 504 9.54 -33.09 2.05
N GLN A 505 9.51 -32.09 2.92
CA GLN A 505 8.33 -31.76 3.68
C GLN A 505 7.55 -30.72 2.89
N GLU A 506 6.40 -31.11 2.35
CA GLU A 506 5.56 -30.19 1.56
C GLU A 506 4.26 -29.80 2.28
N ARG A 507 3.96 -30.40 3.44
CA ARG A 507 2.74 -30.14 4.22
C ARG A 507 3.01 -30.19 5.71
N PHE A 508 2.45 -29.28 6.49
CA PHE A 508 2.49 -29.33 7.95
C PHE A 508 1.16 -28.82 8.54
N THR A 509 0.77 -29.31 9.71
CA THR A 509 -0.42 -28.84 10.43
C THR A 509 0.01 -28.24 11.74
N ILE A 510 -0.27 -26.95 11.92
CA ILE A 510 -0.01 -26.20 13.14
C ILE A 510 -1.33 -26.13 13.94
N PRO A 511 -1.39 -26.66 15.16
CA PRO A 511 -2.52 -26.45 16.04
C PRO A 511 -2.49 -25.02 16.57
N LEU A 512 -3.38 -24.16 16.11
CA LEU A 512 -3.51 -22.79 16.62
C LEU A 512 -4.34 -22.80 17.90
N ALA A 513 -3.82 -22.17 18.94
CA ALA A 513 -4.58 -21.94 20.15
C ALA A 513 -5.66 -20.86 19.93
N PRO A 514 -6.89 -21.04 20.45
CA PRO A 514 -7.99 -20.11 20.22
C PRO A 514 -7.69 -18.66 20.60
N TYR A 515 -6.94 -18.44 21.69
CA TYR A 515 -6.60 -17.11 22.20
C TYR A 515 -5.68 -16.29 21.28
N LEU A 516 -5.11 -16.90 20.24
CA LEU A 516 -4.31 -16.20 19.23
C LEU A 516 -5.17 -15.55 18.12
N ILE A 517 -6.45 -15.90 18.04
CA ILE A 517 -7.38 -15.37 17.05
C ILE A 517 -8.14 -14.18 17.65
N TYR A 518 -7.98 -13.01 17.04
CA TYR A 518 -8.68 -11.77 17.39
C TYR A 518 -9.69 -11.39 16.30
N GLY A 519 -10.36 -10.24 16.45
CA GLY A 519 -11.27 -9.71 15.43
C GLY A 519 -10.56 -9.44 14.09
N ASP A 520 -9.34 -8.90 14.14
CA ASP A 520 -8.45 -8.71 13.00
C ASP A 520 -7.17 -9.53 13.21
N ASN A 521 -6.77 -10.30 12.20
CA ASN A 521 -5.60 -11.17 12.26
C ASN A 521 -4.72 -11.04 11.02
N GLN A 522 -3.43 -11.30 11.20
CA GLN A 522 -2.45 -11.34 10.12
C GLN A 522 -1.55 -12.57 10.26
N LEU A 523 -1.70 -13.52 9.32
CA LEU A 523 -0.78 -14.64 9.13
C LEU A 523 0.38 -14.17 8.25
N SER A 524 1.64 -14.36 8.67
CA SER A 524 2.80 -14.04 7.85
C SER A 524 3.62 -15.30 7.56
N LEU A 525 3.95 -15.49 6.29
CA LEU A 525 4.67 -16.65 5.76
C LEU A 525 5.93 -16.18 5.05
N TYR A 526 7.10 -16.54 5.58
CA TYR A 526 8.40 -16.10 5.05
C TYR A 526 9.31 -17.28 4.72
N PHE A 527 9.67 -17.44 3.45
CA PHE A 527 10.66 -18.43 3.04
C PHE A 527 12.07 -17.86 3.27
N ASN A 528 12.71 -18.30 4.36
CA ASN A 528 14.13 -18.05 4.58
C ASN A 528 14.94 -19.06 3.76
N VAL A 529 15.26 -18.72 2.51
CA VAL A 529 16.05 -19.56 1.62
C VAL A 529 17.53 -19.20 1.80
N VAL A 530 18.31 -20.13 2.33
CA VAL A 530 19.74 -19.92 2.59
C VAL A 530 20.55 -20.58 1.47
N PRO A 531 21.31 -19.83 0.65
CA PRO A 531 22.23 -20.42 -0.32
C PRO A 531 23.41 -21.15 0.35
N LYS A 532 23.95 -22.19 -0.29
CA LYS A 532 25.23 -22.79 0.10
C LYS A 532 26.37 -21.81 -0.14
N GLN A 533 27.45 -21.93 0.64
CA GLN A 533 28.62 -21.06 0.54
C GLN A 533 29.29 -21.05 -0.85
N ASN A 534 29.09 -22.10 -1.66
CA ASN A 534 29.63 -22.24 -3.00
C ASN A 534 28.60 -21.95 -4.12
N ALA A 535 27.44 -21.38 -3.79
CA ALA A 535 26.43 -21.04 -4.78
C ALA A 535 26.94 -19.96 -5.76
N PRO A 536 26.56 -20.00 -7.04
CA PRO A 536 26.93 -18.93 -7.97
C PRO A 536 26.14 -17.65 -7.67
N CYS A 537 26.81 -16.50 -7.77
CA CYS A 537 26.22 -15.20 -7.48
C CYS A 537 25.00 -14.82 -8.31
N SER A 538 24.90 -15.38 -9.52
CA SER A 538 23.73 -15.23 -10.38
C SER A 538 22.45 -15.69 -9.69
N VAL A 539 22.51 -16.61 -8.72
CA VAL A 539 21.33 -17.12 -7.98
C VAL A 539 20.72 -16.04 -7.09
N VAL A 540 21.52 -15.31 -6.32
CA VAL A 540 21.01 -14.28 -5.39
C VAL A 540 20.38 -13.10 -6.16
N LEU A 541 20.86 -12.86 -7.37
CA LEU A 541 20.38 -11.82 -8.28
C LEU A 541 19.22 -12.30 -9.19
N ASN A 542 18.82 -13.58 -9.12
CA ASN A 542 17.84 -14.16 -10.04
C ASN A 542 16.43 -14.14 -9.46
N ASN A 543 15.56 -13.32 -10.08
CA ASN A 543 14.15 -13.23 -9.72
C ASN A 543 13.29 -14.39 -10.28
N ASN A 544 13.86 -15.36 -11.00
CA ASN A 544 13.12 -16.53 -11.50
C ASN A 544 13.01 -17.67 -10.48
N ILE A 545 13.70 -17.56 -9.34
CA ILE A 545 13.59 -18.51 -8.22
C ILE A 545 12.19 -18.37 -7.62
N LYS A 546 11.48 -19.48 -7.43
CA LYS A 546 10.09 -19.47 -6.97
C LYS A 546 9.91 -20.37 -5.75
N SER A 547 9.44 -19.77 -4.66
CA SER A 547 8.91 -20.48 -3.49
C SER A 547 7.40 -20.34 -3.47
N ARG A 548 6.66 -21.38 -3.10
CA ARG A 548 5.20 -21.39 -3.23
C ARG A 548 4.50 -21.99 -2.02
N ILE A 549 3.41 -21.37 -1.60
CA ILE A 549 2.38 -21.97 -0.74
C ILE A 549 1.40 -22.73 -1.65
N THR A 550 1.13 -24.00 -1.36
CA THR A 550 0.42 -24.92 -2.29
C THR A 550 -0.99 -25.29 -1.87
N GLY A 551 -1.42 -24.94 -0.65
CA GLY A 551 -2.78 -25.22 -0.16
C GLY A 551 -2.96 -24.90 1.29
#